data_AF-A0A3M8EE89-F1
#
_entry.id   AF-A0A3M8EE89-F1
#
_cell.length_a   1.000
_cell.length_b   1.000
_cell.length_c   1.000
_cell.angle_alpha   90.00
_cell.angle_beta   90.00
_cell.angle_gamma   90.00
#
_symmetry.space_group_name_H-M   'P 1'
#
loop_
_entity.id
_entity.type
_entity.pdbx_description
1 polymer ?
#
loop_
_entity_poly.entity_id
_entity_poly.type
_entity_poly.pdbx_seq_one_letter_code
_entity_poly.pdbx_strand_id
1 'polypeptide(L)'
;MKQIQILITCSMLLGMIACQRQNINISEFKHQELFNIPKETENFIIANNEYEILKNEFSGFDSYIDYYIAHGNTYQTDYSSMSDNEAIRIACVEYLMSQKDFLLQLNSKQRKELLCLSMKKQKIKFDVKYSNPMMARQTGLQLITQLLSIEGEKEILQSISDYCSQHEFEYGIYNDKDFNDFLMQIISNHCNK
;
A
#
# COMPACT_ATOMS: atom_id res chain seq x y z
N MET A 1 -50.05 -24.79 -0.29
CA MET A 1 -48.78 -24.27 -0.88
C MET A 1 -48.54 -22.81 -0.48
N LYS A 2 -48.37 -22.50 0.81
CA LYS A 2 -48.05 -21.13 1.29
C LYS A 2 -46.93 -21.08 2.34
N GLN A 3 -46.56 -22.21 2.94
CA GLN A 3 -45.48 -22.27 3.95
C GLN A 3 -44.07 -22.41 3.35
N ILE A 4 -43.92 -22.95 2.13
CA ILE A 4 -42.61 -23.18 1.51
C ILE A 4 -42.00 -21.87 0.97
N GLN A 5 -42.81 -20.88 0.59
CA GLN A 5 -42.31 -19.58 0.10
C GLN A 5 -41.70 -18.70 1.19
N ILE A 6 -42.09 -18.87 2.46
CA ILE A 6 -41.56 -18.07 3.59
C ILE A 6 -40.17 -18.57 4.02
N LEU A 7 -39.88 -19.87 3.87
CA LEU A 7 -38.57 -20.43 4.22
C LEU A 7 -37.46 -19.99 3.25
N ILE A 8 -37.79 -19.84 1.97
CA ILE A 8 -36.82 -19.47 0.93
C ILE A 8 -36.45 -17.98 1.00
N THR A 9 -37.34 -17.13 1.50
CA THR A 9 -37.03 -15.70 1.71
C THR A 9 -36.16 -15.47 2.96
N CYS A 10 -36.28 -16.31 3.99
CA CYS A 10 -35.41 -16.21 5.18
C CYS A 10 -33.97 -16.69 4.92
N SER A 11 -33.75 -17.69 4.05
CA SER A 11 -32.39 -18.14 3.70
C SER A 11 -31.64 -17.15 2.80
N MET A 12 -32.35 -16.39 1.95
CA MET A 12 -31.76 -15.27 1.20
C MET A 12 -31.41 -14.09 2.10
N LEU A 13 -32.19 -13.82 3.16
CA LEU A 13 -31.82 -12.77 4.13
C LEU A 13 -30.62 -13.17 4.98
N LEU A 14 -30.51 -14.43 5.41
CA LEU A 14 -29.34 -14.91 6.17
C LEU A 14 -28.06 -14.94 5.30
N GLY A 15 -28.18 -15.25 4.00
CA GLY A 15 -27.07 -15.12 3.05
C GLY A 15 -26.64 -13.67 2.78
N MET A 16 -27.59 -12.72 2.82
CA MET A 16 -27.29 -11.29 2.72
C MET A 16 -26.79 -10.68 4.04
N ILE A 17 -27.10 -11.28 5.20
CA ILE A 17 -26.55 -10.86 6.50
C ILE A 17 -25.13 -11.43 6.71
N ALA A 18 -24.79 -12.58 6.13
CA ALA A 18 -23.39 -13.00 5.97
C ALA A 18 -22.62 -12.16 4.93
N CYS A 19 -23.35 -11.46 4.06
CA CYS A 19 -22.88 -10.37 3.20
C CYS A 19 -23.17 -8.99 3.81
N GLN A 20 -23.33 -8.90 5.13
CA GLN A 20 -22.67 -7.81 5.83
C GLN A 20 -21.19 -8.06 5.59
N ARG A 21 -20.71 -7.55 4.44
CA ARG A 21 -19.41 -6.89 4.40
C ARG A 21 -19.31 -6.25 5.77
N GLN A 22 -18.48 -6.81 6.65
CA GLN A 22 -17.83 -6.01 7.66
C GLN A 22 -17.56 -4.71 6.90
N ASN A 23 -18.18 -3.61 7.34
CA ASN A 23 -17.62 -2.32 7.02
C ASN A 23 -16.18 -2.53 7.44
N ILE A 24 -15.31 -2.82 6.46
CA ILE A 24 -13.88 -2.85 6.65
C ILE A 24 -13.66 -1.37 6.87
N ASN A 25 -13.87 -0.98 8.13
CA ASN A 25 -13.27 0.16 8.71
C ASN A 25 -11.81 -0.20 8.52
N ILE A 26 -11.24 0.31 7.42
CA ILE A 26 -9.80 0.36 7.20
C ILE A 26 -9.34 0.94 8.53
N SER A 27 -8.82 0.06 9.39
CA SER A 27 -8.62 0.32 10.80
C SER A 27 -7.99 1.69 10.96
N GLU A 28 -8.71 2.62 11.57
CA GLU A 28 -8.14 3.88 12.04
C GLU A 28 -7.25 3.52 13.23
N PHE A 29 -6.04 3.02 12.93
CA PHE A 29 -5.04 2.75 13.96
C PHE A 29 -4.38 4.07 14.33
N LYS A 30 -3.98 4.19 15.59
CA LYS A 30 -3.33 5.39 16.10
C LYS A 30 -2.08 5.68 15.26
N HIS A 31 -1.92 6.94 14.82
CA HIS A 31 -0.88 7.43 13.92
C HIS A 31 -1.06 7.14 12.43
N GLN A 32 -2.27 6.75 11.97
CA GLN A 32 -2.55 6.54 10.54
C GLN A 32 -2.15 7.75 9.68
N GLU A 33 -2.32 8.96 10.20
CA GLU A 33 -1.99 10.22 9.53
C GLU A 33 -0.51 10.34 9.13
N LEU A 34 0.41 9.66 9.84
CA LEU A 34 1.84 9.63 9.48
C LEU A 34 2.09 8.95 8.14
N PHE A 35 1.15 8.12 7.68
CA PHE A 35 1.27 7.32 6.46
C PHE A 35 0.49 7.93 5.29
N ASN A 36 -0.21 9.04 5.51
CA ASN A 36 -0.84 9.78 4.43
C ASN A 36 0.21 10.51 3.60
N ILE A 37 0.02 10.47 2.28
CA ILE A 37 0.87 11.25 1.37
C ILE A 37 0.58 12.74 1.61
N PRO A 38 1.60 13.58 1.81
CA PRO A 38 1.42 15.03 1.91
C PRO A 38 0.72 15.59 0.67
N LYS A 39 -0.15 16.59 0.84
CA LYS A 39 -0.97 17.12 -0.26
C LYS A 39 -0.13 17.64 -1.44
N GLU A 40 1.04 18.20 -1.14
CA GLU A 40 1.99 18.67 -2.13
C GLU A 40 2.54 17.52 -2.99
N THR A 41 2.94 16.41 -2.36
CA THR A 41 3.36 15.19 -3.08
C THR A 41 2.20 14.63 -3.91
N GLU A 42 1.00 14.54 -3.33
CA GLU A 42 -0.18 14.03 -4.03
C GLU A 42 -0.48 14.86 -5.29
N ASN A 43 -0.48 16.19 -5.17
CA ASN A 43 -0.68 17.10 -6.29
C ASN A 43 0.41 16.94 -7.35
N PHE A 44 1.67 16.75 -6.95
CA PHE A 44 2.77 16.51 -7.88
C PHE A 44 2.58 15.20 -8.65
N ILE A 45 2.20 14.12 -7.96
CA ILE A 45 1.94 12.81 -8.59
C ILE A 45 0.81 12.95 -9.61
N ILE A 46 -0.34 13.51 -9.21
CA ILE A 46 -1.52 13.63 -10.08
C ILE A 46 -1.25 14.52 -11.30
N ALA A 47 -0.42 15.56 -11.16
CA ALA A 47 -0.05 16.44 -12.26
C ALA A 47 1.02 15.84 -13.20
N ASN A 48 1.63 14.70 -12.84
CA ASN A 48 2.71 14.10 -13.60
C ASN A 48 2.17 13.33 -14.82
N ASN A 49 2.86 13.44 -15.95
CA ASN A 49 2.48 12.72 -17.17
C ASN A 49 2.56 11.19 -17.01
N GLU A 50 3.50 10.68 -16.20
CA GLU A 50 3.60 9.25 -15.91
C GLU A 50 2.34 8.74 -15.18
N TYR A 51 1.75 9.52 -14.27
CA TYR A 51 0.49 9.15 -13.62
C TYR A 51 -0.64 8.98 -14.63
N GLU A 52 -0.81 9.94 -15.54
CA GLU A 52 -1.85 9.88 -16.57
C GLU A 52 -1.61 8.72 -17.55
N ILE A 53 -0.37 8.45 -17.94
CA ILE A 53 -0.02 7.29 -18.79
C ILE A 53 -0.43 5.99 -18.08
N LEU A 54 0.06 5.76 -16.86
CA LEU A 54 -0.18 4.52 -16.13
C LEU A 54 -1.67 4.30 -15.86
N LYS A 55 -2.38 5.36 -15.48
CA LYS A 55 -3.83 5.31 -15.21
C LYS A 55 -4.65 4.94 -16.44
N ASN A 56 -4.23 5.38 -17.63
CA ASN A 56 -4.95 5.13 -18.89
C ASN A 56 -4.54 3.82 -19.55
N GLU A 57 -3.29 3.39 -19.41
CA GLU A 57 -2.77 2.16 -20.00
C GLU A 57 -3.12 0.92 -19.18
N PHE A 58 -3.21 1.03 -17.85
CA PHE A 58 -3.38 -0.11 -16.96
C PHE A 58 -4.77 -0.15 -16.34
N SER A 59 -5.36 -1.35 -16.37
CA SER A 59 -6.64 -1.66 -15.76
C SER A 59 -6.56 -2.99 -15.02
N GLY A 60 -6.95 -2.98 -13.74
CA GLY A 60 -6.95 -4.17 -12.90
C GLY A 60 -5.57 -4.66 -12.45
N PHE A 61 -5.56 -5.64 -11.55
CA PHE A 61 -4.38 -6.10 -10.82
C PHE A 61 -3.20 -6.51 -11.73
N ASP A 62 -3.47 -7.34 -12.73
CA ASP A 62 -2.41 -8.00 -13.52
C ASP A 62 -1.55 -6.99 -14.30
N SER A 63 -2.16 -5.95 -14.88
CA SER A 63 -1.41 -4.93 -15.62
C SER A 63 -0.55 -4.06 -14.69
N TYR A 64 -1.07 -3.69 -13.52
CA TYR A 64 -0.32 -2.93 -12.52
C TYR A 64 0.82 -3.75 -11.90
N ILE A 65 0.58 -5.03 -11.59
CA ILE A 65 1.59 -5.88 -10.94
C ILE A 65 2.76 -6.17 -11.89
N ASP A 66 2.48 -6.47 -13.17
CA ASP A 66 3.51 -6.73 -14.17
C ASP A 66 4.42 -5.50 -14.35
N TYR A 67 3.83 -4.30 -14.44
CA TYR A 67 4.59 -3.06 -14.49
C TYR A 67 5.44 -2.86 -13.23
N TYR A 68 4.84 -3.07 -12.05
CA TYR A 68 5.50 -2.85 -10.77
C TYR A 68 6.65 -3.84 -10.53
N ILE A 69 6.52 -5.09 -11.00
CA ILE A 69 7.61 -6.06 -10.98
C ILE A 69 8.78 -5.59 -11.85
N ALA A 70 8.49 -5.09 -13.06
CA ALA A 70 9.49 -4.69 -14.03
C ALA A 70 10.30 -3.43 -13.65
N HIS A 71 9.74 -2.52 -12.85
CA HIS A 71 10.32 -1.22 -12.53
C HIS A 71 10.79 -1.10 -11.07
N GLY A 72 11.59 -0.09 -10.73
CA GLY A 72 11.98 0.17 -9.32
C GLY A 72 12.90 -0.90 -8.72
N ASN A 73 13.73 -1.53 -9.56
CA ASN A 73 14.73 -2.50 -9.11
C ASN A 73 16.03 -1.83 -8.63
N THR A 74 16.20 -0.55 -8.94
CA THR A 74 17.29 0.31 -8.47
C THR A 74 16.84 1.77 -8.55
N TYR A 75 17.50 2.64 -7.81
CA TYR A 75 17.31 4.08 -7.83
C TYR A 75 18.63 4.76 -8.20
N GLN A 76 18.56 5.96 -8.75
CA GLN A 76 19.77 6.72 -9.02
C GLN A 76 20.28 7.40 -7.75
N THR A 77 21.60 7.55 -7.67
CA THR A 77 22.22 8.35 -6.61
C THR A 77 21.98 9.83 -6.85
N ASP A 78 21.83 10.63 -5.80
CA ASP A 78 21.54 12.07 -5.86
C ASP A 78 22.64 12.89 -6.54
N TYR A 79 23.87 12.38 -6.65
CA TYR A 79 24.95 13.00 -7.43
C TYR A 79 24.94 12.61 -8.92
N SER A 80 23.96 11.82 -9.36
CA SER A 80 23.72 11.53 -10.77
C SER A 80 23.26 12.79 -11.49
N SER A 81 23.78 13.05 -12.69
CA SER A 81 23.29 14.13 -13.56
C SER A 81 22.03 13.73 -14.35
N MET A 82 21.56 12.50 -14.20
CA MET A 82 20.35 12.00 -14.85
C MET A 82 19.15 12.14 -13.90
N SER A 83 17.96 12.40 -14.47
CA SER A 83 16.70 12.40 -13.72
C SER A 83 16.34 10.97 -13.31
N ASP A 84 16.02 10.76 -12.03
CA ASP A 84 15.50 9.48 -11.53
C ASP A 84 14.01 9.34 -11.84
N ASN A 85 13.71 9.03 -13.09
CA ASN A 85 12.33 8.77 -13.52
C ASN A 85 11.75 7.50 -12.88
N GLU A 86 12.59 6.60 -12.37
CA GLU A 86 12.12 5.40 -11.67
C GLU A 86 11.44 5.76 -10.34
N ALA A 87 11.98 6.74 -9.61
CA ALA A 87 11.33 7.24 -8.40
C ALA A 87 9.91 7.77 -8.67
N ILE A 88 9.72 8.50 -9.77
CA ILE A 88 8.41 9.05 -10.17
C ILE A 88 7.46 7.94 -10.62
N ARG A 89 7.90 7.03 -11.49
CA ARG A 89 7.10 5.91 -11.98
C ARG A 89 6.61 5.01 -10.86
N ILE A 90 7.51 4.67 -9.94
CA ILE A 90 7.18 3.87 -8.77
C ILE A 90 6.22 4.61 -7.84
N ALA A 91 6.41 5.92 -7.63
CA ALA A 91 5.46 6.71 -6.86
C ALA A 91 4.06 6.70 -7.49
N CYS A 92 3.97 6.89 -8.81
CA CYS A 92 2.69 6.92 -9.52
C CYS A 92 1.97 5.57 -9.47
N VAL A 93 2.67 4.46 -9.74
CA VAL A 93 2.05 3.12 -9.74
C VAL A 93 1.62 2.72 -8.33
N GLU A 94 2.44 2.98 -7.30
CA GLU A 94 2.09 2.69 -5.91
C GLU A 94 0.93 3.55 -5.44
N TYR A 95 0.86 4.81 -5.84
CA TYR A 95 -0.26 5.70 -5.55
C TYR A 95 -1.57 5.22 -6.19
N LEU A 96 -1.53 4.77 -7.45
CA LEU A 96 -2.71 4.20 -8.13
C LEU A 96 -3.17 2.91 -7.44
N MET A 97 -2.22 2.05 -7.05
CA MET A 97 -2.52 0.82 -6.34
C MET A 97 -2.92 1.04 -4.87
N SER A 98 -2.57 2.17 -4.26
CA SER A 98 -2.99 2.54 -2.90
C SER A 98 -4.37 3.18 -2.85
N GLN A 99 -5.09 3.27 -3.98
CA GLN A 99 -6.45 3.75 -3.96
C GLN A 99 -7.38 2.70 -3.34
N LYS A 100 -8.21 3.13 -2.40
CA LYS A 100 -9.16 2.26 -1.69
C LYS A 100 -10.01 1.43 -2.65
N ASP A 101 -10.53 2.05 -3.71
CA ASP A 101 -11.39 1.38 -4.68
C ASP A 101 -10.64 0.30 -5.46
N PHE A 102 -9.34 0.47 -5.71
CA PHE A 102 -8.50 -0.55 -6.32
C PHE A 102 -8.30 -1.72 -5.35
N LEU A 103 -7.85 -1.45 -4.12
CA LEU A 103 -7.53 -2.49 -3.14
C LEU A 103 -8.76 -3.34 -2.72
N LEU A 104 -9.94 -2.73 -2.67
CA LEU A 104 -11.18 -3.43 -2.34
C LEU A 104 -11.69 -4.35 -3.46
N GLN A 105 -11.22 -4.16 -4.71
CA GLN A 105 -11.53 -5.07 -5.82
C GLN A 105 -10.64 -6.31 -5.83
N LEU A 106 -9.49 -6.27 -5.16
CA LEU A 106 -8.57 -7.40 -5.07
C LEU A 106 -9.11 -8.49 -4.15
N ASN A 107 -8.75 -9.74 -4.41
CA ASN A 107 -8.93 -10.80 -3.42
C ASN A 107 -7.75 -10.82 -2.42
N SER A 108 -7.91 -11.51 -1.29
CA SER A 108 -6.87 -11.56 -0.24
C SER A 108 -5.53 -12.10 -0.76
N LYS A 109 -5.53 -13.08 -1.68
CA LYS A 109 -4.29 -13.59 -2.28
C LYS A 109 -3.55 -12.49 -3.05
N GLN A 110 -4.26 -11.72 -3.87
CA GLN A 110 -3.70 -10.60 -4.63
C GLN A 110 -3.19 -9.48 -3.70
N ARG A 111 -3.91 -9.15 -2.64
CA ARG A 111 -3.45 -8.16 -1.66
C ARG A 111 -2.19 -8.61 -0.92
N LYS A 112 -2.10 -9.88 -0.55
CA LYS A 112 -0.89 -10.46 0.07
C LYS A 112 0.30 -10.47 -0.89
N GLU A 113 0.07 -10.84 -2.14
CA GLU A 113 1.09 -10.75 -3.19
C GLU A 113 1.61 -9.32 -3.35
N LEU A 114 0.69 -8.36 -3.46
CA LEU A 114 1.04 -6.94 -3.56
C LEU A 114 1.76 -6.43 -2.31
N LEU A 115 1.34 -6.84 -1.11
CA LEU A 115 2.01 -6.48 0.15
C LEU A 115 3.45 -6.96 0.10
N CYS A 116 3.69 -8.22 -0.23
CA CYS A 116 5.03 -8.79 -0.25
C CYS A 116 5.92 -8.19 -1.33
N LEU A 117 5.36 -7.85 -2.49
CA LEU A 117 6.09 -7.12 -3.52
C LEU A 117 6.42 -5.69 -3.07
N SER A 118 5.43 -4.98 -2.49
CA SER A 118 5.60 -3.61 -2.00
C SER A 118 6.66 -3.52 -0.92
N MET A 119 6.74 -4.52 -0.06
CA MET A 119 7.79 -4.66 0.95
C MET A 119 9.17 -4.81 0.33
N LYS A 120 9.33 -5.68 -0.68
CA LYS A 120 10.61 -5.84 -1.39
C LYS A 120 11.04 -4.54 -2.06
N LYS A 121 10.10 -3.84 -2.72
CA LYS A 121 10.37 -2.55 -3.38
C LYS A 121 10.68 -1.46 -2.37
N GLN A 122 9.98 -1.43 -1.23
CA GLN A 122 10.25 -0.50 -0.14
C GLN A 122 11.67 -0.67 0.40
N LYS A 123 12.13 -1.91 0.58
CA LYS A 123 13.51 -2.19 0.98
C LYS A 123 14.53 -1.61 -0.01
N ILE A 124 14.33 -1.84 -1.32
CA ILE A 124 15.23 -1.34 -2.38
C ILE A 124 15.40 0.19 -2.31
N LYS A 125 14.35 0.94 -1.90
CA LYS A 125 14.40 2.41 -1.76
C LYS A 125 15.37 2.90 -0.68
N PHE A 126 15.86 2.03 0.19
CA PHE A 126 16.84 2.34 1.25
C PHE A 126 18.21 1.71 0.98
N ASP A 127 18.31 0.72 0.09
CA ASP A 127 19.54 -0.04 -0.14
C ASP A 127 20.54 0.70 -1.07
N VAL A 128 20.08 1.69 -1.85
CA VAL A 128 20.97 2.48 -2.71
C VAL A 128 21.55 3.65 -1.92
N LYS A 129 22.88 3.64 -1.75
CA LYS A 129 23.59 4.70 -1.03
C LYS A 129 23.46 6.03 -1.75
N TYR A 130 23.23 7.10 -0.99
CA TYR A 130 23.09 8.46 -1.52
C TYR A 130 21.92 8.63 -2.49
N SER A 131 20.88 7.80 -2.44
CA SER A 131 19.62 8.09 -3.11
C SER A 131 18.57 8.56 -2.10
N ASN A 132 17.70 9.45 -2.54
CA ASN A 132 16.54 9.85 -1.77
C ASN A 132 15.25 9.81 -2.62
N PRO A 133 14.74 8.61 -2.99
CA PRO A 133 13.49 8.46 -3.72
C PRO A 133 12.27 8.73 -2.81
N MET A 134 12.19 9.95 -2.26
CA MET A 134 11.28 10.35 -1.19
C MET A 134 9.81 10.07 -1.52
N MET A 135 9.36 10.45 -2.72
CA MET A 135 7.97 10.22 -3.16
C MET A 135 7.65 8.73 -3.22
N ALA A 136 8.55 7.92 -3.77
CA ALA A 136 8.38 6.47 -3.81
C ALA A 136 8.35 5.88 -2.39
N ARG A 137 9.15 6.40 -1.45
CA ARG A 137 9.11 5.93 -0.05
C ARG A 137 7.75 6.24 0.60
N GLN A 138 7.18 7.40 0.34
CA GLN A 138 5.86 7.82 0.84
C GLN A 138 4.74 6.94 0.30
N THR A 139 4.67 6.77 -1.02
CA THR A 139 3.63 5.96 -1.68
C THR A 139 3.71 4.49 -1.32
N GLY A 140 4.92 3.94 -1.24
CA GLY A 140 5.11 2.54 -0.86
C GLY A 140 4.70 2.29 0.58
N LEU A 141 5.05 3.19 1.49
CA LEU A 141 4.63 3.09 2.88
C LEU A 141 3.11 3.23 3.04
N GLN A 142 2.49 4.15 2.30
CA GLN A 142 1.02 4.26 2.28
C GLN A 142 0.38 2.96 1.76
N LEU A 143 0.87 2.40 0.65
CA LEU A 143 0.36 1.16 0.08
C LEU A 143 0.46 -0.01 1.08
N ILE A 144 1.63 -0.18 1.72
CA ILE A 144 1.86 -1.22 2.72
C ILE A 144 0.87 -1.09 3.88
N THR A 145 0.74 0.10 4.46
CA THR A 145 -0.13 0.30 5.63
C THR A 145 -1.61 0.13 5.29
N GLN A 146 -2.05 0.55 4.11
CA GLN A 146 -3.41 0.29 3.64
C GLN A 146 -3.68 -1.21 3.42
N LEU A 147 -2.74 -1.95 2.85
CA LEU A 147 -2.86 -3.39 2.64
C LEU A 147 -2.98 -4.14 3.98
N LEU A 148 -2.12 -3.82 4.95
CA LEU A 148 -2.18 -4.38 6.31
C LEU A 148 -3.53 -4.09 6.99
N SER A 149 -4.03 -2.87 6.81
CA SER A 149 -5.31 -2.44 7.34
C SER A 149 -6.49 -3.20 6.75
N ILE A 150 -6.50 -3.37 5.42
CA ILE A 150 -7.58 -4.10 4.73
C ILE A 150 -7.54 -5.60 5.03
N GLU A 151 -6.35 -6.20 5.12
CA GLU A 151 -6.21 -7.61 5.53
C GLU A 151 -6.49 -7.83 7.02
N GLY A 152 -6.55 -6.76 7.82
CA GLY A 152 -6.89 -6.83 9.24
C GLY A 152 -5.75 -7.37 10.11
N GLU A 153 -4.50 -7.06 9.76
CA GLU A 153 -3.28 -7.48 10.46
C GLU A 153 -3.06 -6.72 11.78
N LYS A 154 -4.00 -6.90 12.74
CA LYS A 154 -4.09 -6.10 13.98
C LYS A 154 -2.80 -6.09 14.80
N GLU A 155 -2.12 -7.23 14.93
CA GLU A 155 -0.88 -7.34 15.71
C GLU A 155 0.26 -6.54 15.07
N ILE A 156 0.36 -6.57 13.74
CA ILE A 156 1.36 -5.80 12.99
C ILE A 156 1.05 -4.30 13.11
N LEU A 157 -0.20 -3.91 12.91
CA LEU A 157 -0.63 -2.51 13.02
C LEU A 157 -0.44 -1.95 14.43
N GLN A 158 -0.70 -2.75 15.46
CA GLN A 158 -0.42 -2.36 16.84
C GLN A 158 1.08 -2.17 17.06
N SER A 159 1.91 -3.09 16.57
CA SER A 159 3.38 -2.97 16.67
C SER A 159 3.90 -1.71 15.98
N ILE A 160 3.36 -1.37 14.81
CA ILE A 160 3.65 -0.12 14.11
C ILE A 160 3.25 1.09 14.97
N SER A 161 2.04 1.08 15.53
CA SER A 161 1.53 2.18 16.35
C SER A 161 2.34 2.39 17.64
N ASP A 162 2.77 1.29 18.26
CA ASP A 162 3.61 1.31 19.46
C ASP A 162 5.00 1.89 19.13
N TYR A 163 5.61 1.46 18.02
CA TYR A 163 6.87 2.02 17.54
C TYR A 163 6.73 3.53 17.31
N CYS A 164 5.73 3.97 16.55
CA CYS A 164 5.49 5.39 16.27
C CYS A 164 5.18 6.21 17.52
N SER A 165 4.67 5.60 18.60
CA SER A 165 4.41 6.31 19.86
C SER A 165 5.67 6.57 20.70
N GLN A 166 6.77 5.88 20.40
CA GLN A 166 8.02 5.92 21.17
C GLN A 166 9.16 6.64 20.45
N HIS A 167 8.96 7.01 19.18
CA HIS A 167 9.99 7.59 18.32
C HIS A 167 9.50 8.90 17.71
N GLU A 168 10.42 9.84 17.54
CA GLU A 168 10.18 11.09 16.82
C GLU A 168 10.81 11.00 15.43
N PHE A 169 10.09 11.46 14.40
CA PHE A 169 10.52 11.38 13.00
C PHE A 169 10.89 12.77 12.47
N GLU A 170 12.09 13.26 12.81
CA GLU A 170 12.57 14.62 12.48
C GLU A 170 12.42 14.97 10.99
N TYR A 171 12.66 14.00 10.10
CA TYR A 171 12.60 14.17 8.64
C TYR A 171 11.43 13.40 7.99
N GLY A 172 10.44 13.02 8.78
CA GLY A 172 9.30 12.23 8.37
C GLY A 172 9.56 10.71 8.39
N ILE A 173 8.53 9.94 8.74
CA ILE A 173 8.60 8.48 8.94
C ILE A 173 9.07 7.71 7.68
N TYR A 174 8.80 8.26 6.49
CA TYR A 174 9.18 7.67 5.21
C TYR A 174 10.69 7.81 4.91
N ASN A 175 11.43 8.64 5.64
CA ASN A 175 12.88 8.75 5.54
C ASN A 175 13.61 8.03 6.67
N ASP A 176 12.87 7.52 7.65
CA ASP A 176 13.43 6.89 8.83
C ASP A 176 13.87 5.45 8.51
N LYS A 177 15.19 5.23 8.50
CA LYS A 177 15.77 3.92 8.17
C LYS A 177 15.47 2.89 9.27
N ASP A 178 15.46 3.30 10.54
CA ASP A 178 15.25 2.39 11.66
C ASP A 178 13.80 1.90 11.68
N PHE A 179 12.85 2.79 11.38
CA PHE A 179 11.46 2.43 11.15
C PHE A 179 11.30 1.51 9.94
N ASN A 180 11.97 1.80 8.82
CA ASN A 180 11.92 0.92 7.65
C ASN A 180 12.46 -0.48 7.99
N ASP A 181 13.60 -0.58 8.66
CA ASP A 181 14.18 -1.86 9.07
C ASP A 181 13.26 -2.63 10.02
N PHE A 182 12.65 -1.93 10.98
CA PHE A 182 11.61 -2.49 11.85
C PHE A 182 10.40 -3.01 11.05
N LEU A 183 9.88 -2.22 10.11
CA LEU A 183 8.76 -2.58 9.25
C LEU A 183 9.07 -3.83 8.42
N MET A 184 10.28 -3.87 7.82
CA MET A 184 10.77 -5.04 7.07
C MET A 184 10.81 -6.29 7.95
N GLN A 185 11.30 -6.16 9.18
CA GLN A 185 11.40 -7.28 10.11
C GLN A 185 10.01 -7.85 10.46
N ILE A 186 9.07 -7.02 10.87
CA ILE A 186 7.77 -7.50 11.38
C ILE A 186 6.89 -8.10 10.28
N ILE A 187 6.94 -7.57 9.05
CA ILE A 187 6.12 -8.06 7.93
C ILE A 187 6.80 -9.23 7.19
N SER A 188 8.13 -9.36 7.21
CA SER A 188 8.82 -10.50 6.56
C SER A 188 8.29 -11.86 7.05
N ASN A 189 7.94 -11.96 8.33
CA ASN A 189 7.32 -13.14 8.93
C ASN A 189 5.92 -13.43 8.40
N HIS A 190 5.23 -12.45 7.83
CA HIS A 190 3.93 -12.59 7.19
C HIS A 190 4.07 -13.05 5.74
N CYS A 191 5.08 -12.55 5.01
CA CYS A 191 5.32 -12.88 3.61
C CYS A 191 5.96 -14.25 3.34
N ASN A 192 6.50 -14.89 4.38
CA ASN A 192 7.10 -16.23 4.30
C ASN A 192 6.16 -17.35 4.79
N LYS A 193 4.91 -17.03 5.16
CA LYS A 193 3.88 -17.98 5.58
C LYS A 193 2.97 -18.36 4.42
#